data_AF-A0A7W4E2K5-F1
#
_entry.id   AF-A0A7W4E2K5-F1
#
_cell.length_a   1.000
_cell.length_b   1.000
_cell.length_c   1.000
_cell.angle_alpha   90.00
_cell.angle_beta   90.00
_cell.angle_gamma   90.00
#
_symmetry.space_group_name_H-M   'P 1'
#
loop_
_entity.id
_entity.type
_entity.pdbx_description
1 polymer ?
#
loop_
_entity_poly.entity_id
_entity_poly.type
_entity_poly.pdbx_seq_one_letter_code
_entity_poly.pdbx_strand_id
1 'polypeptide(L)'
;MNKMIVLEQNFSSFQTHKSSAFELGGVKFLSKEMVLYTTAKAQVTYDLKKLKIEVDSTNKKLIIKEIPEAEIKIYPDVKIHFMDDYAVNRFSKADLNNIMESAKKNMTNSINQTKLKEEGRQQLISNLQDIFVLAKSLNYTIEDETKTLPEIL
;
A
#
# COMPACT_ATOMS: atom_id res chain seq x y z
N MET A 1 -13.48 1.81 -16.74
CA MET A 1 -12.50 1.51 -15.68
C MET A 1 -12.37 2.79 -14.87
N ASN A 2 -12.79 2.80 -13.60
CA ASN A 2 -13.03 4.07 -12.87
C ASN A 2 -12.26 4.16 -11.55
N LYS A 3 -11.17 3.39 -11.37
CA LYS A 3 -10.26 3.57 -10.24
C LYS A 3 -8.97 4.21 -10.73
N MET A 4 -8.53 5.25 -10.05
CA MET A 4 -7.25 5.91 -10.32
C MET A 4 -6.22 5.42 -9.31
N ILE A 5 -5.11 4.90 -9.80
CA ILE A 5 -3.91 4.66 -8.98
C ILE A 5 -3.15 5.98 -8.97
N VAL A 6 -2.98 6.57 -7.79
CA VAL A 6 -2.26 7.84 -7.65
C VAL A 6 -0.83 7.63 -7.18
N LEU A 7 -0.58 6.59 -6.39
CA LEU A 7 0.74 6.31 -5.83
C LEU A 7 1.01 4.81 -5.91
N GLU A 8 2.21 4.45 -6.36
CA GLU A 8 2.74 3.09 -6.31
C GLU A 8 4.12 3.12 -5.64
N GLN A 9 4.34 2.27 -4.65
CA GLN A 9 5.63 2.11 -3.99
C GLN A 9 5.98 0.62 -3.87
N ASN A 10 7.26 0.30 -4.06
CA ASN A 10 7.78 -1.05 -3.94
C ASN A 10 8.64 -1.17 -2.68
N PHE A 11 8.43 -2.24 -1.93
CA PHE A 11 9.14 -2.58 -0.71
C PHE A 11 9.85 -3.92 -0.88
N SER A 12 10.98 -4.08 -0.22
CA SER A 12 11.68 -5.36 -0.15
C SER A 12 12.47 -5.50 1.13
N SER A 13 12.51 -6.69 1.70
CA SER A 13 13.33 -7.00 2.86
C SER A 13 13.67 -8.49 2.92
N PHE A 14 14.75 -8.79 3.64
CA PHE A 14 15.05 -10.16 4.05
C PHE A 14 14.43 -10.45 5.41
N GLN A 15 13.87 -11.66 5.56
CA GLN A 15 13.36 -12.17 6.83
C GLN A 15 14.00 -13.53 7.11
N THR A 16 14.46 -13.72 8.34
CA THR A 16 15.09 -14.98 8.75
C THR A 16 14.22 -15.70 9.76
N HIS A 17 13.90 -16.95 9.48
CA HIS A 17 13.23 -17.85 10.41
C HIS A 17 14.24 -18.88 10.94
N LYS A 18 14.32 -19.04 12.26
CA LYS A 18 15.16 -20.06 12.91
C LYS A 18 14.32 -20.87 13.90
N SER A 19 14.46 -22.19 13.87
CA SER A 19 13.85 -23.10 14.85
C SER A 19 14.80 -24.27 15.14
N SER A 20 14.53 -25.03 16.20
CA SER A 20 15.33 -26.19 16.60
C SER A 20 14.42 -27.33 17.04
N ALA A 21 14.86 -28.57 16.91
CA ALA A 21 14.06 -29.74 17.30
C ALA A 21 13.85 -29.81 18.81
N PHE A 22 14.90 -29.50 19.59
CA PHE A 22 14.84 -29.46 21.04
C PHE A 22 15.90 -28.50 21.62
N GLU A 23 15.67 -28.08 22.86
CA GLU A 23 16.55 -27.16 23.60
C GLU A 23 16.78 -27.72 25.00
N LEU A 24 18.05 -27.82 25.42
CA LEU A 24 18.46 -28.30 26.75
C LEU A 24 19.50 -27.35 27.33
N GLY A 25 19.23 -26.79 28.51
CA GLY A 25 20.15 -25.86 29.18
C GLY A 25 20.52 -24.62 28.35
N GLY A 26 19.62 -24.16 27.47
CA GLY A 26 19.87 -23.03 26.55
C GLY A 26 20.62 -23.39 25.26
N VAL A 27 20.97 -24.66 25.07
CA VAL A 27 21.62 -25.14 23.84
C VAL A 27 20.56 -25.68 22.89
N LYS A 28 20.53 -25.14 21.66
CA LYS A 28 19.62 -25.55 20.58
C LYS A 28 20.25 -26.67 19.76
N PHE A 29 19.52 -27.77 19.61
CA PHE A 29 19.97 -28.92 18.85
C PHE A 29 19.14 -29.10 17.58
N LEU A 30 19.81 -29.55 16.50
CA LEU A 30 19.22 -29.76 15.17
C LEU A 30 18.52 -28.48 14.67
N SER A 31 19.20 -27.35 14.74
CA SER A 31 18.65 -26.07 14.27
C SER A 31 18.39 -26.09 12.77
N LYS A 32 17.27 -25.50 12.33
CA LYS A 32 16.97 -25.26 10.93
C LYS A 32 16.72 -23.77 10.70
N GLU A 33 17.16 -23.27 9.57
CA GLU A 33 17.16 -21.85 9.22
C GLU A 33 16.62 -21.64 7.80
N MET A 34 15.86 -20.55 7.62
CA MET A 34 15.35 -20.13 6.33
C MET A 34 15.47 -18.63 6.18
N VAL A 35 16.03 -18.18 5.06
CA VAL A 35 16.09 -16.78 4.67
C VAL A 35 15.13 -16.56 3.52
N LEU A 36 14.21 -15.62 3.72
CA LEU A 36 13.16 -15.27 2.78
C LEU A 36 13.45 -13.89 2.21
N TYR A 37 13.42 -13.78 0.88
CA TYR A 37 13.34 -12.49 0.21
C TYR A 37 11.87 -12.15 0.02
N THR A 38 11.39 -11.13 0.73
CA THR A 38 10.01 -10.68 0.67
C THR A 38 9.94 -9.36 -0.07
N THR A 39 9.01 -9.23 -1.00
CA THR A 39 8.70 -7.96 -1.68
C THR A 39 7.24 -7.59 -1.45
N ALA A 40 6.90 -6.32 -1.61
CA ALA A 40 5.51 -5.89 -1.67
C ALA A 40 5.35 -4.68 -2.58
N LYS A 41 4.32 -4.71 -3.42
CA LYS A 41 3.86 -3.53 -4.15
C LYS A 41 2.67 -2.92 -3.42
N ALA A 42 2.79 -1.69 -2.95
CA ALA A 42 1.70 -0.93 -2.36
C ALA A 42 1.15 0.07 -3.39
N GLN A 43 -0.17 0.12 -3.51
CA GLN A 43 -0.88 1.05 -4.37
C GLN A 43 -1.91 1.84 -3.56
N VAL A 44 -1.95 3.15 -3.75
CA VAL A 44 -3.02 4.01 -3.23
C VAL A 44 -3.95 4.34 -4.37
N THR A 45 -5.22 4.00 -4.19
CA THR A 45 -6.23 4.08 -5.23
C THR A 45 -7.46 4.86 -4.77
N TYR A 46 -8.10 5.55 -5.70
CA TYR A 46 -9.35 6.26 -5.47
C TYR A 46 -10.41 5.79 -6.47
N ASP A 47 -11.63 5.53 -5.99
CA ASP A 47 -12.76 5.20 -6.85
C ASP A 47 -13.40 6.48 -7.39
N LEU A 48 -13.06 6.84 -8.62
CA LEU A 48 -13.54 8.07 -9.26
C LEU A 48 -15.05 8.07 -9.50
N LYS A 49 -15.75 6.93 -9.40
CA LYS A 49 -17.23 6.93 -9.41
C LYS A 49 -17.83 7.63 -8.20
N LYS A 50 -17.08 7.66 -7.10
CA LYS A 50 -17.48 8.30 -5.84
C LYS A 50 -17.03 9.75 -5.75
N LEU A 51 -16.19 10.22 -6.69
CA LEU A 51 -15.86 11.63 -6.84
C LEU A 51 -17.08 12.36 -7.38
N LYS A 52 -17.60 13.33 -6.62
CA LYS A 52 -18.76 14.14 -7.02
C LYS A 52 -18.31 15.55 -7.33
N ILE A 53 -18.38 15.92 -8.61
CA ILE A 53 -18.12 17.26 -9.10
C ILE A 53 -19.38 17.72 -9.84
N GLU A 54 -19.85 18.91 -9.52
CA GLU A 54 -20.96 19.58 -10.19
C GLU A 54 -20.43 20.77 -11.00
N VAL A 55 -20.99 20.96 -12.20
CA VAL A 55 -20.63 22.08 -13.08
C VAL A 55 -21.85 22.98 -13.21
N ASP A 56 -21.76 24.17 -12.63
CA ASP A 56 -22.73 25.25 -12.83
C ASP A 56 -22.24 26.13 -13.98
N SER A 57 -22.73 25.84 -15.18
CA SER A 57 -22.38 26.62 -16.38
C SER A 57 -22.97 28.03 -16.37
N THR A 58 -24.03 28.29 -15.60
CA THR A 58 -24.68 29.61 -15.54
C THR A 58 -23.83 30.58 -14.74
N ASN A 59 -23.38 30.16 -13.55
CA ASN A 59 -22.53 30.97 -12.68
C ASN A 59 -21.04 30.72 -12.89
N LYS A 60 -20.68 29.87 -13.86
CA LYS A 60 -19.30 29.43 -14.14
C LYS A 60 -18.59 28.92 -12.89
N LYS A 61 -19.20 27.95 -12.20
CA LYS A 61 -18.60 27.30 -11.02
C LYS A 61 -18.35 25.82 -11.28
N LEU A 62 -17.23 25.32 -10.79
CA LEU A 62 -16.96 23.90 -10.64
C LEU A 62 -16.92 23.58 -9.15
N ILE A 63 -17.92 22.81 -8.69
CA ILE A 63 -18.20 22.57 -7.27
C ILE A 63 -17.82 21.14 -6.93
N ILE A 64 -16.92 20.97 -5.98
CA ILE A 64 -16.43 19.67 -5.53
C ILE A 64 -17.21 19.30 -4.28
N LYS A 65 -18.09 18.31 -4.42
CA LYS A 65 -19.02 17.90 -3.36
C LYS A 65 -18.51 16.76 -2.51
N GLU A 66 -17.76 15.84 -3.12
CA GLU A 66 -17.25 14.67 -2.42
C GLU A 66 -15.96 14.18 -3.08
N ILE A 67 -14.92 14.00 -2.27
CA ILE A 67 -13.69 13.32 -2.66
C ILE A 67 -13.68 11.96 -1.94
N PRO A 68 -13.53 10.84 -2.65
CA PRO A 68 -13.54 9.53 -2.03
C PRO A 68 -12.35 9.34 -1.09
N GLU A 69 -12.53 8.47 -0.09
CA GLU A 69 -11.43 7.99 0.74
C GLU A 69 -10.46 7.11 -0.06
N ALA A 70 -9.19 7.14 0.35
CA ALA A 70 -8.15 6.33 -0.26
C ALA A 70 -8.32 4.84 0.07
N GLU A 71 -8.18 3.98 -0.95
CA GLU A 71 -8.06 2.54 -0.80
C GLU A 71 -6.60 2.12 -1.01
N ILE A 72 -5.96 1.56 0.03
CA ILE A 72 -4.60 1.02 -0.05
C ILE A 72 -4.67 -0.47 -0.36
N LYS A 73 -3.92 -0.90 -1.36
CA LYS A 73 -3.73 -2.32 -1.69
C LYS A 73 -2.26 -2.68 -1.61
N ILE A 74 -1.95 -3.75 -0.91
CA ILE A 74 -0.59 -4.25 -0.73
C ILE A 74 -0.54 -5.66 -1.29
N TYR A 75 0.38 -5.91 -2.21
CA TYR A 75 0.58 -7.20 -2.87
C TYR A 75 1.93 -7.76 -2.47
N PRO A 76 2.02 -8.50 -1.34
CA PRO A 76 3.27 -9.11 -0.90
C PRO A 76 3.57 -10.41 -1.65
N ASP A 77 4.83 -10.64 -1.97
CA ASP A 77 5.36 -11.89 -2.52
C ASP A 77 6.58 -12.35 -1.71
N VAL A 78 6.77 -13.66 -1.60
CA VAL A 78 7.82 -14.26 -0.77
C VAL A 78 8.53 -15.35 -1.54
N LYS A 79 9.86 -15.27 -1.59
CA LYS A 79 10.74 -16.28 -2.18
C LYS A 79 11.70 -16.82 -1.14
N ILE A 80 11.90 -18.14 -1.13
CA ILE A 80 12.96 -18.76 -0.33
C ILE A 80 14.28 -18.42 -1.01
N HIS A 81 15.11 -17.62 -0.33
CA HIS A 81 16.44 -17.25 -0.81
C HIS A 81 17.48 -18.30 -0.40
N PHE A 82 17.37 -18.79 0.83
CA PHE A 82 18.22 -19.81 1.39
C PHE A 82 17.42 -20.66 2.38
N MET A 83 17.69 -21.96 2.43
CA MET A 83 17.09 -22.89 3.37
C MET A 83 18.13 -23.93 3.77
N ASP A 84 18.29 -24.11 5.07
CA ASP A 84 19.19 -25.08 5.68
C ASP A 84 18.42 -25.88 6.73
N ASP A 85 18.33 -27.19 6.51
CA ASP A 85 17.66 -28.11 7.42
C ASP A 85 18.39 -29.46 7.47
N TYR A 86 18.16 -30.20 8.56
CA TYR A 86 18.74 -31.53 8.74
C TYR A 86 17.77 -32.60 8.23
N ALA A 87 18.28 -33.70 7.68
CA ALA A 87 17.42 -34.83 7.25
C ALA A 87 16.47 -35.35 8.34
N VAL A 88 16.91 -35.28 9.60
CA VAL A 88 16.14 -35.67 10.79
C VAL A 88 15.27 -34.56 11.38
N ASN A 89 15.41 -33.30 10.92
CA ASN A 89 14.58 -32.16 11.31
C ASN A 89 14.38 -31.22 10.11
N ARG A 90 13.57 -31.65 9.14
CA ARG A 90 13.26 -30.87 7.94
C ARG A 90 12.13 -29.87 8.16
N PHE A 91 12.03 -28.88 7.29
CA PHE A 91 10.81 -28.10 7.18
C PHE A 91 9.68 -28.95 6.59
N SER A 92 8.57 -29.05 7.33
CA SER A 92 7.36 -29.67 6.81
C SER A 92 6.68 -28.73 5.80
N LYS A 93 5.81 -29.26 4.92
CA LYS A 93 5.00 -28.42 4.03
C LYS A 93 4.14 -27.41 4.82
N ALA A 94 3.64 -27.79 5.99
CA ALA A 94 2.92 -26.90 6.86
C ALA A 94 3.82 -25.78 7.42
N ASP A 95 5.05 -26.11 7.81
CA ASP A 95 6.04 -25.12 8.26
C ASP A 95 6.30 -24.08 7.15
N LEU A 96 6.54 -24.56 5.92
CA LEU A 96 6.79 -23.69 4.77
C LEU A 96 5.63 -22.71 4.55
N ASN A 97 4.39 -23.21 4.52
CA ASN A 97 3.22 -22.37 4.33
C ASN A 97 3.09 -21.33 5.46
N ASN A 98 3.26 -21.74 6.72
CA ASN A 98 3.15 -20.84 7.86
C ASN A 98 4.25 -19.77 7.86
N ILE A 99 5.49 -20.16 7.54
CA ILE A 99 6.64 -19.25 7.44
C ILE A 99 6.41 -18.23 6.31
N MET A 100 5.94 -18.67 5.14
CA MET A 100 5.66 -17.78 4.01
C MET A 100 4.51 -16.81 4.30
N GLU A 101 3.40 -17.28 4.88
CA GLU A 101 2.28 -16.40 5.26
C GLU A 101 2.67 -15.41 6.36
N SER A 102 3.46 -15.85 7.34
CA SER A 102 4.03 -14.97 8.36
C SER A 102 4.90 -13.87 7.73
N ALA A 103 5.75 -14.23 6.76
CA ALA A 103 6.59 -13.26 6.07
C ALA A 103 5.78 -12.23 5.27
N LYS A 104 4.72 -12.64 4.55
CA LYS A 104 3.80 -11.72 3.88
C LYS A 104 3.12 -10.77 4.87
N LYS A 105 2.65 -11.30 6.00
CA LYS A 105 2.00 -10.51 7.05
C LYS A 105 2.96 -9.49 7.67
N ASN A 106 4.19 -9.90 7.98
CA ASN A 106 5.23 -9.01 8.53
C ASN A 106 5.57 -7.89 7.55
N MET A 107 5.73 -8.18 6.25
CA MET A 107 5.96 -7.17 5.23
C MET A 107 4.79 -6.18 5.17
N THR A 108 3.55 -6.67 5.13
CA THR A 108 2.34 -5.83 5.10
C THR A 108 2.26 -4.91 6.32
N ASN A 109 2.55 -5.43 7.52
CA ASN A 109 2.52 -4.68 8.78
C ASN A 109 3.67 -3.67 8.89
N SER A 110 4.80 -3.91 8.22
CA SER A 110 5.94 -2.99 8.23
C SER A 110 5.72 -1.73 7.38
N ILE A 111 4.76 -1.76 6.46
CA ILE A 111 4.46 -0.63 5.56
C ILE A 111 3.63 0.42 6.30
N ASN A 112 4.12 1.66 6.33
CA ASN A 112 3.41 2.79 6.93
C ASN A 112 2.23 3.24 6.02
N GLN A 113 1.06 2.66 6.26
CA GLN A 113 -0.15 2.95 5.49
C GLN A 113 -0.65 4.39 5.69
N THR A 114 -0.44 5.00 6.86
CA THR A 114 -0.81 6.40 7.11
C THR A 114 -0.02 7.34 6.20
N LYS A 115 1.30 7.14 6.11
CA LYS A 115 2.17 7.89 5.20
C LYS A 115 1.75 7.70 3.74
N LEU A 116 1.45 6.46 3.32
CA LEU A 116 0.94 6.21 1.98
C LEU A 116 -0.37 6.95 1.70
N LYS A 117 -1.29 6.99 2.68
CA LYS A 117 -2.56 7.73 2.55
C LYS A 117 -2.32 9.23 2.39
N GLU A 118 -1.41 9.81 3.18
CA GLU A 118 -1.06 11.23 3.11
C GLU A 118 -0.43 11.60 1.76
N GLU A 119 0.58 10.84 1.32
CA GLU A 119 1.25 11.03 0.03
C GLU A 119 0.28 10.82 -1.14
N GLY A 120 -0.57 9.78 -1.06
CA GLY A 120 -1.59 9.52 -2.07
C GLY A 120 -2.62 10.63 -2.17
N ARG A 121 -3.02 11.24 -1.04
CA ARG A 121 -3.92 12.40 -1.03
C ARG A 121 -3.28 13.60 -1.71
N GLN A 122 -2.01 13.90 -1.39
CA GLN A 122 -1.28 14.99 -2.05
C GLN A 122 -1.21 14.77 -3.56
N GLN A 123 -0.94 13.54 -4.00
CA GLN A 123 -0.89 13.22 -5.42
C GLN A 123 -2.26 13.31 -6.11
N LEU A 124 -3.35 12.87 -5.45
CA LEU A 124 -4.71 13.07 -5.95
C LEU A 124 -5.00 14.56 -6.17
N ILE A 125 -4.67 15.40 -5.18
CA ILE A 125 -4.90 16.85 -5.24
C ILE A 125 -4.11 17.46 -6.39
N SER A 126 -2.84 17.08 -6.57
CA SER A 126 -2.03 17.53 -7.71
C SER A 126 -2.68 17.14 -9.04
N ASN A 127 -3.17 15.91 -9.18
CA ASN A 127 -3.83 15.45 -10.40
C ASN A 127 -5.14 16.22 -10.67
N LEU A 128 -5.90 16.57 -9.63
CA LEU A 128 -7.10 17.39 -9.76
C LEU A 128 -6.77 18.86 -10.08
N GLN A 129 -5.63 19.37 -9.61
CA GLN A 129 -5.20 20.74 -9.86
C GLN A 129 -5.00 21.02 -11.35
N ASP A 130 -4.52 20.03 -12.12
CA ASP A 130 -4.43 20.15 -13.58
C ASP A 130 -5.79 20.43 -14.24
N ILE A 131 -6.85 19.79 -13.74
CA ILE A 131 -8.23 20.03 -14.18
C ILE A 131 -8.69 21.43 -13.77
N PHE A 132 -8.36 21.86 -12.56
CA PHE A 132 -8.75 23.18 -12.05
C PHE A 132 -8.08 24.32 -12.81
N VAL A 133 -6.82 24.16 -13.23
CA VAL A 133 -6.14 25.14 -14.08
C VAL A 133 -6.87 25.30 -15.41
N LEU A 134 -7.33 24.20 -16.01
CA LEU A 134 -8.13 24.25 -17.24
C LEU A 134 -9.50 24.90 -17.02
N ALA A 135 -10.18 24.61 -15.90
CA ALA A 135 -11.44 25.25 -15.58
C ALA A 135 -11.27 26.77 -15.39
N LYS A 136 -10.22 27.20 -14.67
CA LYS A 136 -9.89 28.62 -14.49
C LYS A 136 -9.57 29.34 -15.79
N SER A 137 -8.88 28.69 -16.74
CA SER A 137 -8.61 29.28 -18.06
C SER A 137 -9.87 29.50 -18.89
N LEU A 138 -10.95 28.77 -18.58
CA LEU A 138 -12.30 28.95 -19.13
C LEU A 138 -13.18 29.91 -18.31
N ASN A 139 -12.57 30.64 -17.37
CA ASN A 139 -13.20 31.56 -16.44
C ASN A 139 -14.20 30.90 -15.47
N TYR A 140 -14.00 29.63 -15.12
CA TYR A 140 -14.71 29.00 -14.02
C TYR A 140 -14.00 29.26 -12.69
N THR A 141 -14.78 29.49 -11.63
CA THR A 141 -14.28 29.46 -10.25
C THR A 141 -14.41 28.06 -9.66
N ILE A 142 -13.54 27.71 -8.71
CA ILE A 142 -13.54 26.41 -8.05
C ILE A 142 -14.09 26.59 -6.63
N GLU A 143 -15.09 25.78 -6.26
CA GLU A 143 -15.68 25.76 -4.93
C GLU A 143 -15.47 24.38 -4.32
N ASP A 144 -14.79 24.30 -3.17
CA ASP A 144 -14.56 23.05 -2.45
C ASP A 144 -15.48 22.95 -1.23
N GLU A 145 -16.56 22.19 -1.34
CA GLU A 145 -17.46 21.91 -0.22
C GLU A 145 -16.88 20.86 0.74
N THR A 146 -15.87 20.09 0.30
CA THR A 146 -15.25 19.05 1.12
C THR A 146 -14.30 19.63 2.17
N LYS A 147 -13.78 20.85 1.94
CA LYS A 147 -12.75 21.52 2.75
C LYS A 147 -11.48 20.66 2.92
N THR A 148 -11.19 19.81 1.93
CA THR A 148 -10.03 18.91 1.96
C THR A 148 -8.92 19.38 1.03
N LEU A 149 -9.20 20.32 0.13
CA LEU A 149 -8.21 20.91 -0.77
C LEU A 149 -7.44 22.03 -0.07
N PRO A 150 -6.16 22.24 -0.40
CA PRO A 150 -5.38 23.37 0.10
C PRO A 150 -6.01 24.68 -0.35
N GLU A 151 -5.95 25.73 0.48
CA GLU A 151 -6.51 27.07 0.20
C GLU A 151 -5.91 27.78 -1.03
N ILE A 152 -4.92 27.19 -1.71
CA ILE A 152 -4.22 27.80 -2.86
C ILE A 152 -5.02 27.70 -4.18
N LEU A 153 -6.35 27.60 -4.09
CA LEU A 153 -7.27 27.57 -5.23
C LEU A 153 -7.82 28.98 -5.51
#